data_AF-A0AA39Q8Y0-F1
#
_entry.id   AF-A0AA39Q8Y0-F1
#
_cell.length_a   1.000
_cell.length_b   1.000
_cell.length_c   1.000
_cell.angle_alpha   90.00
_cell.angle_beta   90.00
_cell.angle_gamma   90.00
#
_symmetry.space_group_name_H-M   'P 1'
#
loop_
_entity.id
_entity.type
_entity.pdbx_description
1 polymer ?
#
loop_
_entity_poly.entity_id
_entity_poly.type
_entity_poly.pdbx_seq_one_letter_code
_entity_poly.pdbx_strand_id
1 'polypeptide(L)'
;MSSEPKYTRLYIALYDTEGGNGKYHWALIIHDPWLRLSKRISLYQIRRTRNDLWALSASNNARLLARNTLLCLVELPRLTISPSLARRFFAAQSPSQGTTPLLPGEAGWSGAQWVIRCLDQAVQLRYFYSSLPDYQSAQTFYRYISLSKGQRFEGAKYGRFIFDPTRSHEILGTVIDGVHVLDARF
;
A
#
# COMPACT_ATOMS: atom_id res chain seq x y z
N MET A 1 -0.51 -31.71 -3.88
CA MET A 1 -0.64 -30.42 -4.59
C MET A 1 -1.39 -29.46 -3.68
N SER A 2 -0.74 -28.43 -3.13
CA SER A 2 -1.43 -27.45 -2.28
C SER A 2 -2.26 -26.53 -3.17
N SER A 3 -3.59 -26.54 -3.03
CA SER A 3 -4.51 -25.73 -3.83
C SER A 3 -4.42 -24.25 -3.42
N GLU A 4 -3.88 -23.40 -4.30
CA GLU A 4 -3.68 -21.96 -4.05
C GLU A 4 -4.83 -21.31 -3.24
N PRO A 5 -4.54 -20.37 -2.30
CA PRO A 5 -5.56 -19.70 -1.53
C PRO A 5 -6.64 -19.07 -2.43
N LYS A 6 -7.90 -19.26 -2.05
CA LYS A 6 -9.04 -18.64 -2.74
C LYS A 6 -9.17 -17.13 -2.47
N TYR A 7 -8.35 -16.59 -1.58
CA TYR A 7 -8.34 -15.18 -1.23
C TYR A 7 -6.91 -14.65 -1.17
N THR A 8 -6.79 -13.34 -1.26
CA THR A 8 -5.50 -12.66 -1.23
C THR A 8 -5.49 -11.58 -0.16
N ARG A 9 -4.39 -11.50 0.61
CA ARG A 9 -4.14 -10.36 1.50
C ARG A 9 -3.48 -9.25 0.71
N LEU A 10 -3.94 -8.03 0.94
CA LEU A 10 -3.47 -6.84 0.23
C LEU A 10 -3.03 -5.80 1.24
N TYR A 11 -1.86 -5.20 1.02
CA TYR A 11 -1.34 -4.13 1.86
C TYR A 11 -0.89 -2.95 1.02
N ILE A 12 -0.99 -1.74 1.59
CA ILE A 12 -0.28 -0.56 1.11
C ILE A 12 0.98 -0.42 1.97
N ALA A 13 2.15 -0.49 1.34
CA ALA A 13 3.41 -0.15 2.00
C ALA A 13 3.70 1.33 1.86
N LEU A 14 3.98 1.98 2.99
CA LEU A 14 4.39 3.39 3.05
C LEU A 14 5.89 3.47 3.29
N TYR A 15 6.60 4.14 2.37
CA TYR A 15 8.03 4.39 2.49
C TYR A 15 8.31 5.89 2.72
N ASP A 16 9.32 6.15 3.55
CA ASP A 16 9.77 7.48 3.96
C ASP A 16 10.39 8.30 2.82
N THR A 17 10.97 7.63 1.83
CA THR A 17 11.58 8.30 0.67
C THR A 17 10.53 8.57 -0.40
N GLU A 18 10.33 9.84 -0.76
CA GLU A 18 9.53 10.24 -1.92
C GLU A 18 10.17 9.71 -3.21
N GLY A 19 9.61 8.63 -3.76
CA GLY A 19 9.84 8.19 -5.13
C GLY A 19 8.96 8.94 -6.15
N GLY A 20 8.34 10.06 -5.76
CA GLY A 20 7.32 10.79 -6.50
C GLY A 20 6.67 11.94 -5.72
N ASN A 21 5.83 12.73 -6.39
CA ASN A 21 5.09 13.86 -5.80
C ASN A 21 4.01 13.36 -4.81
N GLY A 22 4.17 13.57 -3.50
CA GLY A 22 3.16 13.21 -2.51
C GLY A 22 3.80 12.70 -1.22
N LYS A 23 3.07 12.78 -0.09
CA LYS A 23 3.67 12.70 1.26
C LYS A 23 4.51 11.45 1.54
N TYR A 24 4.12 10.29 1.00
CA TYR A 24 4.89 9.05 1.10
C TYR A 24 4.95 8.37 -0.26
N HIS A 25 5.98 7.55 -0.46
CA HIS A 25 5.97 6.61 -1.57
C HIS A 25 5.14 5.37 -1.24
N TRP A 26 4.12 5.11 -2.05
CA TRP A 26 3.21 3.98 -1.85
C TRP A 26 3.57 2.82 -2.77
N ALA A 27 3.46 1.60 -2.25
CA ALA A 27 3.50 0.37 -3.03
C ALA A 27 2.37 -0.57 -2.62
N LEU A 28 1.84 -1.34 -3.56
CA LEU A 28 0.89 -2.41 -3.30
C LEU A 28 1.66 -3.71 -3.04
N ILE A 29 1.29 -4.40 -1.96
CA ILE A 29 1.80 -5.73 -1.65
C ILE A 29 0.67 -6.73 -1.79
N ILE A 30 0.90 -7.72 -2.62
CA ILE A 30 0.09 -8.92 -2.71
C ILE A 30 0.78 -9.98 -1.88
N HIS A 31 0.10 -10.40 -0.82
CA HIS A 31 0.62 -11.36 0.12
C HIS A 31 -0.17 -12.65 0.03
N ASP A 32 0.56 -13.73 -0.23
CA ASP A 32 0.04 -15.08 -0.09
C ASP A 32 -0.11 -15.39 1.40
N PRO A 33 -1.33 -15.68 1.89
CA PRO A 33 -1.58 -16.00 3.30
C PRO A 33 -0.72 -17.13 3.88
N TRP A 34 -0.17 -18.01 3.03
CA TRP A 34 0.69 -19.10 3.46
C TRP A 34 2.16 -18.72 3.65
N LEU A 35 2.56 -17.53 3.20
CA LEU A 35 3.93 -17.05 3.29
C LEU A 35 4.08 -16.05 4.45
N ARG A 36 5.30 -15.93 4.98
CA ARG A 36 5.63 -14.91 5.98
C ARG A 36 5.89 -13.55 5.32
N LEU A 37 5.51 -12.45 5.97
CA LEU A 37 5.73 -11.08 5.45
C LEU A 37 7.22 -10.71 5.43
N SER A 38 8.03 -11.29 6.33
CA SER A 38 9.50 -11.16 6.31
C SER A 38 10.18 -11.87 5.13
N LYS A 39 9.43 -12.68 4.37
CA LYS A 39 9.95 -13.46 3.24
C LYS A 39 9.62 -12.77 1.92
N ARG A 40 9.62 -13.56 0.84
CA ARG A 40 9.43 -13.08 -0.53
C ARG A 40 7.98 -12.66 -0.71
N ILE A 41 7.77 -11.37 -0.95
CA ILE A 41 6.44 -10.82 -1.22
C ILE A 41 6.36 -10.28 -2.65
N SER A 42 5.14 -10.23 -3.18
CA SER A 42 4.87 -9.58 -4.47
C SER A 42 4.56 -8.12 -4.25
N LEU A 43 5.40 -7.24 -4.77
CA LEU A 43 5.32 -5.80 -4.59
C LEU A 43 5.18 -5.10 -5.95
N TYR A 44 4.26 -4.15 -6.02
CA TYR A 44 3.94 -3.37 -7.21
C TYR A 44 3.96 -1.89 -6.85
N GLN A 45 4.71 -1.10 -7.61
CA GLN A 45 4.79 0.35 -7.43
C GLN A 45 5.13 0.99 -8.77
N ILE A 46 4.89 2.28 -8.92
CA ILE A 46 5.45 3.05 -10.02
C ILE A 46 6.61 3.90 -9.54
N ARG A 47 7.60 4.14 -10.40
CA ARG A 47 8.73 5.02 -10.13
C ARG A 47 9.02 5.88 -11.35
N ARG A 48 9.52 7.09 -11.12
CA ARG A 48 10.12 7.87 -12.21
C ARG A 48 11.41 7.19 -12.67
N THR A 49 11.53 7.07 -13.98
CA THR A 49 12.75 6.62 -14.67
C THR A 49 13.70 7.80 -14.84
N ARG A 50 14.91 7.54 -15.34
CA ARG A 50 15.90 8.60 -15.64
C ARG A 50 15.40 9.62 -16.68
N ASN A 51 14.41 9.25 -17.49
CA ASN A 51 13.82 10.11 -18.52
C ASN A 51 12.55 10.81 -18.04
N ASP A 52 12.33 10.88 -16.72
CA ASP A 52 11.14 11.45 -16.07
C ASP A 52 9.80 10.79 -16.43
N LEU A 53 9.85 9.61 -17.06
CA LEU A 53 8.67 8.79 -17.35
C LEU A 53 8.34 7.89 -16.17
N TRP A 54 7.05 7.70 -15.90
CA TRP A 54 6.56 6.72 -14.93
C TRP A 54 6.68 5.30 -15.48
N ALA A 55 7.35 4.42 -14.74
CA ALA A 55 7.46 3.00 -15.07
C ALA A 55 6.97 2.13 -13.92
N LEU A 56 6.37 0.99 -14.27
CA LEU A 56 5.96 -0.02 -13.32
C LEU A 56 7.20 -0.77 -12.83
N SER A 57 7.37 -0.84 -11.52
CA SER A 57 8.37 -1.63 -10.82
C SER A 57 7.64 -2.72 -10.04
N ALA A 58 7.67 -3.94 -10.59
CA ALA A 58 7.07 -5.12 -9.98
C ALA A 58 8.18 -6.10 -9.55
N SER A 59 8.05 -6.67 -8.35
CA SER A 59 8.95 -7.71 -7.86
C SER A 59 8.16 -8.77 -7.12
N ASN A 60 8.30 -10.04 -7.54
CA ASN A 60 7.70 -11.19 -6.86
C ASN A 60 8.59 -11.74 -5.73
N ASN A 61 9.69 -11.05 -5.44
CA ASN A 61 10.70 -11.45 -4.46
C ASN A 61 11.23 -10.23 -3.69
N ALA A 62 10.34 -9.28 -3.41
CA ALA A 62 10.72 -8.12 -2.62
C ALA A 62 10.97 -8.53 -1.16
N ARG A 63 11.98 -7.93 -0.55
CA ARG A 63 12.28 -8.04 0.88
C ARG A 63 12.00 -6.69 1.52
N LEU A 64 10.95 -6.62 2.32
CA LEU A 64 10.46 -5.37 2.93
C LEU A 64 11.49 -4.72 3.85
N LEU A 65 12.11 -5.51 4.71
CA LEU A 65 13.07 -5.05 5.71
C LEU A 65 14.48 -4.84 5.17
N ALA A 66 14.73 -5.11 3.88
CA ALA A 66 16.07 -4.94 3.30
C ALA A 66 16.42 -3.45 3.08
N ARG A 67 15.43 -2.56 3.09
CA ARG A 67 15.63 -1.12 2.94
C ARG A 67 15.02 -0.47 4.18
N ASN A 68 15.83 0.20 5.00
CA ASN A 68 15.41 0.88 6.24
C ASN A 68 14.43 2.06 6.03
N THR A 69 13.88 2.19 4.83
CA THR A 69 12.96 3.25 4.42
C THR A 69 11.49 2.87 4.56
N LEU A 70 11.17 1.60 4.85
CA LEU A 70 9.80 1.20 5.15
C LEU A 70 9.37 1.85 6.48
N LEU A 71 8.23 2.54 6.46
CA LEU A 71 7.56 3.03 7.66
C LEU A 71 6.67 1.92 8.21
N CYS A 72 5.57 1.63 7.50
CA CYS A 72 4.59 0.64 7.93
C CYS A 72 3.86 0.03 6.73
N LEU A 73 3.14 -1.05 7.00
CA LEU A 73 2.12 -1.59 6.11
C LEU A 73 0.74 -1.18 6.61
N VAL A 74 -0.16 -0.81 5.70
CA VAL A 74 -1.58 -0.65 5.97
C VAL A 74 -2.32 -1.83 5.33
N GLU A 75 -2.92 -2.69 6.16
CA GLU A 75 -3.70 -3.84 5.72
C GLU A 75 -5.05 -3.38 5.15
N LEU A 76 -5.31 -3.76 3.90
CA LEU A 76 -6.59 -3.52 3.24
C LEU A 76 -7.51 -4.73 3.41
N PRO A 77 -8.83 -4.56 3.22
CA PRO A 77 -9.74 -5.67 3.04
C PRO A 77 -9.21 -6.72 2.06
N ARG A 78 -9.48 -8.00 2.38
CA ARG A 78 -9.02 -9.12 1.57
C ARG A 78 -9.67 -9.09 0.19
N LEU A 79 -8.95 -9.61 -0.79
CA LEU A 79 -9.50 -9.83 -2.12
C LEU A 79 -10.13 -11.22 -2.23
N THR A 80 -11.25 -11.32 -2.95
CA THR A 80 -12.01 -12.53 -3.30
C THR A 80 -11.35 -13.37 -4.40
N ILE A 81 -10.24 -12.87 -4.96
CA ILE A 81 -9.48 -13.52 -6.02
C ILE A 81 -8.21 -14.18 -5.49
N SER A 82 -7.70 -15.17 -6.23
CA SER A 82 -6.44 -15.86 -5.89
C SER A 82 -5.22 -14.94 -6.01
N PRO A 83 -4.13 -15.24 -5.29
CA PRO A 83 -2.89 -14.47 -5.39
C PRO A 83 -2.35 -14.37 -6.82
N SER A 84 -2.46 -15.44 -7.62
CA SER A 84 -2.06 -15.47 -9.03
C SER A 84 -2.87 -14.50 -9.89
N LEU A 85 -4.18 -14.44 -9.70
CA LEU A 85 -5.05 -13.51 -10.43
C LEU A 85 -4.80 -12.06 -9.99
N ALA A 86 -4.63 -11.83 -8.69
CA ALA A 86 -4.28 -10.52 -8.17
C ALA A 86 -2.94 -10.03 -8.76
N ARG A 87 -1.90 -10.87 -8.76
CA ARG A 87 -0.59 -10.56 -9.36
C ARG A 87 -0.70 -10.15 -10.82
N ARG A 88 -1.48 -10.89 -11.61
CA ARG A 88 -1.75 -10.55 -13.01
C ARG A 88 -2.48 -9.22 -13.14
N PHE A 89 -3.51 -9.00 -12.34
CA PHE A 89 -4.31 -7.77 -12.36
C PHE A 89 -3.43 -6.53 -12.09
N PHE A 90 -2.66 -6.53 -11.00
CA PHE A 90 -1.81 -5.38 -10.65
C PHE A 90 -0.58 -5.23 -11.56
N ALA A 91 -0.07 -6.32 -12.13
CA ALA A 91 1.02 -6.26 -13.13
C ALA A 91 0.58 -5.61 -14.45
N ALA A 92 -0.72 -5.69 -14.80
CA ALA A 92 -1.26 -5.13 -16.03
C ALA A 92 -1.60 -3.63 -15.93
N GLN A 93 -1.49 -3.04 -14.74
CA GLN A 93 -1.85 -1.65 -14.50
C GLN A 93 -0.85 -0.70 -15.17
N SER A 94 -1.36 0.19 -16.03
CA SER A 94 -0.52 1.19 -16.71
C SER A 94 0.25 2.05 -15.71
N PRO A 95 1.55 2.32 -15.88
CA PRO A 95 2.27 3.16 -14.93
C PRO A 95 1.95 4.66 -15.08
N SER A 96 1.53 5.08 -16.26
CA SER A 96 1.22 6.47 -16.59
C SER A 96 -0.14 6.92 -16.03
N GLN A 97 -0.31 8.23 -15.87
CA GLN A 97 -1.58 8.84 -15.45
C GLN A 97 -2.71 8.54 -16.45
N GLY A 98 -2.44 8.70 -17.75
CA GLY A 98 -3.46 8.58 -18.79
C GLY A 98 -4.57 9.60 -18.57
N THR A 99 -5.82 9.14 -18.59
CA THR A 99 -7.01 9.96 -18.35
C THR A 99 -7.41 10.05 -16.88
N THR A 100 -6.61 9.50 -15.96
CA THR A 100 -6.94 9.52 -14.53
C THR A 100 -6.81 10.95 -14.00
N PRO A 101 -7.86 11.52 -13.38
CA PRO A 101 -7.79 12.86 -12.81
C PRO A 101 -6.80 12.87 -11.64
N LEU A 102 -6.11 14.00 -11.47
CA LEU A 102 -5.30 14.21 -10.27
C LEU A 102 -6.19 14.41 -9.06
N LEU A 103 -5.68 14.00 -7.91
CA LEU A 103 -6.30 14.30 -6.63
C LEU A 103 -6.31 15.83 -6.37
N PRO A 104 -7.38 16.37 -5.76
CA PRO A 104 -7.44 17.79 -5.43
C PRO A 104 -6.24 18.26 -4.61
N GLY A 105 -5.54 19.29 -5.12
CA GLY A 105 -4.36 19.88 -4.49
C GLY A 105 -3.03 19.19 -4.84
N GLU A 106 -3.05 18.08 -5.58
CA GLU A 106 -1.83 17.43 -6.06
C GLU A 106 -1.36 18.07 -7.38
N ALA A 107 -0.07 18.42 -7.45
CA ALA A 107 0.51 19.10 -8.62
C ALA A 107 0.88 18.15 -9.77
N GLY A 108 0.85 16.84 -9.55
CA GLY A 108 1.20 15.87 -10.60
C GLY A 108 0.96 14.43 -10.18
N TRP A 109 1.13 13.51 -11.14
CA TRP A 109 0.94 12.07 -10.91
C TRP A 109 1.93 11.50 -9.90
N SER A 110 1.50 10.48 -9.16
CA SER A 110 2.30 9.91 -8.07
C SER A 110 2.02 8.44 -7.79
N GLY A 111 2.92 7.80 -7.04
CA GLY A 111 2.76 6.42 -6.60
C GLY A 111 1.48 6.21 -5.78
N ALA A 112 1.13 7.16 -4.90
CA ALA A 112 -0.11 7.11 -4.13
C ALA A 112 -1.35 7.15 -5.03
N GLN A 113 -1.39 8.08 -5.98
CA GLN A 113 -2.50 8.21 -6.93
C GLN A 113 -2.63 6.97 -7.84
N TRP A 114 -1.50 6.39 -8.26
CA TRP A 114 -1.50 5.14 -9.00
C TRP A 114 -2.07 3.98 -8.18
N VAL A 115 -1.67 3.84 -6.91
CA VAL A 115 -2.24 2.83 -6.01
C VAL A 115 -3.74 3.02 -5.86
N ILE A 116 -4.19 4.26 -5.61
CA ILE A 116 -5.61 4.56 -5.43
C ILE A 116 -6.42 4.20 -6.68
N ARG A 117 -5.92 4.55 -7.87
CA ARG A 117 -6.56 4.15 -9.14
C ARG A 117 -6.63 2.63 -9.30
N CYS A 118 -5.58 1.89 -8.93
CA CYS A 118 -5.60 0.43 -8.99
C CYS A 118 -6.65 -0.16 -8.03
N LEU A 119 -6.81 0.46 -6.85
CA LEU A 119 -7.83 0.08 -5.87
C LEU A 119 -9.24 0.40 -6.37
N ASP A 120 -9.46 1.56 -6.98
CA ASP A 120 -10.72 1.96 -7.61
C ASP A 120 -11.16 0.90 -8.64
N GLN A 121 -10.25 0.49 -9.52
CA GLN A 121 -10.53 -0.54 -10.52
C GLN A 121 -10.85 -1.90 -9.87
N ALA A 122 -10.12 -2.29 -8.81
CA ALA A 122 -10.41 -3.52 -8.08
C ALA A 122 -11.79 -3.47 -7.36
N VAL A 123 -12.20 -2.29 -6.87
CA VAL A 123 -13.55 -2.06 -6.31
C VAL A 123 -14.61 -2.18 -7.40
N GLN A 124 -14.41 -1.56 -8.56
CA GLN A 124 -15.33 -1.66 -9.71
C GLN A 124 -15.52 -3.10 -10.18
N LEU A 125 -14.46 -3.90 -10.14
CA LEU A 125 -14.47 -5.34 -10.45
C LEU A 125 -14.99 -6.23 -9.30
N ARG A 126 -15.37 -5.63 -8.16
CA ARG A 126 -15.88 -6.32 -6.97
C ARG A 126 -14.91 -7.38 -6.42
N TYR A 127 -13.60 -7.07 -6.47
CA TYR A 127 -12.58 -7.98 -5.97
C TYR A 127 -12.41 -7.96 -4.45
N PHE A 128 -13.04 -7.05 -3.71
CA PHE A 128 -12.94 -7.02 -2.25
C PHE A 128 -14.07 -7.78 -1.55
N TYR A 129 -13.76 -8.45 -0.44
CA TYR A 129 -14.77 -9.07 0.44
C TYR A 129 -15.64 -8.04 1.18
N SER A 130 -15.10 -6.84 1.40
CA SER A 130 -15.79 -5.73 2.05
C SER A 130 -15.35 -4.41 1.43
N SER A 131 -16.11 -3.34 1.65
CA SER A 131 -15.72 -2.00 1.23
C SER A 131 -14.36 -1.60 1.85
N LEU A 132 -13.62 -0.78 1.11
CA LEU A 132 -12.44 -0.10 1.63
C LEU A 132 -12.87 0.91 2.71
N PRO A 133 -12.21 0.96 3.88
CA PRO A 133 -12.51 1.94 4.92
C PRO A 133 -12.33 3.38 4.41
N ASP A 134 -13.25 4.27 4.78
CA ASP A 134 -13.25 5.70 4.40
C ASP A 134 -13.07 5.99 2.91
N TYR A 135 -13.45 5.03 2.06
CA TYR A 135 -13.40 5.14 0.61
C TYR A 135 -14.64 5.83 0.05
N GLN A 136 -14.98 7.01 0.60
CA GLN A 136 -16.05 7.85 0.05
C GLN A 136 -15.57 8.59 -1.21
N SER A 137 -14.28 8.89 -1.26
CA SER A 137 -13.60 9.42 -2.44
C SER A 137 -12.12 9.05 -2.42
N ALA A 138 -11.48 9.04 -3.60
CA ALA A 138 -10.04 8.88 -3.75
C ALA A 138 -9.24 9.85 -2.86
N GLN A 139 -9.71 11.10 -2.72
CA GLN A 139 -9.09 12.12 -1.88
C GLN A 139 -9.22 11.83 -0.39
N THR A 140 -10.41 11.41 0.05
CA THR A 140 -10.65 11.04 1.45
C THR A 140 -9.76 9.87 1.85
N PHE A 141 -9.67 8.85 0.99
CA PHE A 141 -8.82 7.69 1.23
C PHE A 141 -7.33 8.05 1.25
N TYR A 142 -6.87 8.90 0.33
CA TYR A 142 -5.50 9.41 0.34
C TYR A 142 -5.16 10.10 1.66
N ARG A 143 -6.01 11.03 2.09
CA ARG A 143 -5.81 11.76 3.35
C ARG A 143 -5.86 10.82 4.55
N TYR A 144 -6.76 9.85 4.55
CA TYR A 144 -6.86 8.86 5.62
C TYR A 144 -5.55 8.09 5.80
N ILE A 145 -5.03 7.48 4.73
CA ILE A 145 -3.78 6.72 4.79
C ILE A 145 -2.60 7.64 5.14
N SER A 146 -2.47 8.80 4.49
CA SER A 146 -1.31 9.69 4.67
C SER A 146 -1.29 10.37 6.05
N LEU A 147 -2.43 10.86 6.54
CA LEU A 147 -2.50 11.64 7.77
C LEU A 147 -2.77 10.77 8.99
N SER A 148 -3.61 9.74 8.87
CA SER A 148 -3.99 8.92 10.03
C SER A 148 -3.06 7.74 10.25
N LYS A 149 -2.58 7.09 9.17
CA LYS A 149 -1.71 5.91 9.30
C LYS A 149 -0.24 6.30 9.18
N GLY A 150 0.14 6.95 8.09
CA GLY A 150 1.53 7.32 7.83
C GLY A 150 2.09 8.31 8.85
N GLN A 151 1.43 9.45 9.06
CA GLN A 151 1.99 10.54 9.90
C GLN A 151 2.11 10.15 11.37
N ARG A 152 1.11 9.43 11.91
CA ARG A 152 1.16 8.93 13.28
C ARG A 152 2.32 7.98 13.48
N PHE A 153 2.52 7.06 12.53
CA PHE A 153 3.62 6.11 12.57
C PHE A 153 4.99 6.79 12.44
N GLU A 154 5.13 7.71 11.47
CA GLU A 154 6.35 8.49 11.25
C GLU A 154 6.77 9.24 12.52
N GLY A 155 5.86 9.98 13.14
CA GLY A 155 6.22 10.75 14.33
C GLY A 155 6.46 9.87 15.56
N ALA A 156 5.86 8.68 15.66
CA ALA A 156 6.22 7.71 16.70
C ALA A 156 7.63 7.12 16.46
N LYS A 157 7.95 6.75 15.21
CA LYS A 157 9.28 6.23 14.82
C LYS A 157 10.40 7.23 15.09
N TYR A 158 10.16 8.51 14.81
CA TYR A 158 11.16 9.58 14.95
C TYR A 158 11.06 10.35 16.27
N GLY A 159 10.29 9.87 17.25
CA GLY A 159 10.17 10.49 18.57
C GLY A 159 9.59 11.92 18.56
N ARG A 160 8.85 12.29 17.50
CA ARG A 160 8.23 13.61 17.33
C ARG A 160 6.89 13.75 18.06
N PHE A 161 6.29 12.64 18.47
CA PHE A 161 5.10 12.63 19.31
C PHE A 161 5.42 12.02 20.68
N ILE A 162 4.86 12.61 21.75
CA ILE A 162 4.89 11.99 23.08
C ILE A 162 4.08 10.70 22.97
N PHE A 163 4.79 9.57 23.08
CA PHE A 163 4.20 8.26 22.94
C PHE A 163 3.52 7.89 24.25
N ASP A 164 2.20 7.74 24.22
CA ASP A 164 1.48 7.08 25.31
C ASP A 164 1.67 5.57 25.15
N PRO A 165 2.41 4.89 26.06
CA PRO A 165 2.64 3.46 25.96
C PRO A 165 1.34 2.65 25.98
N THR A 166 0.27 3.18 26.57
CA THR A 166 -1.04 2.51 26.63
C THR A 166 -1.77 2.52 25.28
N ARG A 167 -1.50 3.52 24.42
CA ARG A 167 -2.04 3.64 23.05
C ARG A 167 -1.04 3.26 21.96
N SER A 168 0.09 2.69 22.37
CA SER A 168 1.16 2.23 21.49
C SER A 168 0.68 1.33 20.35
N HIS A 169 -0.21 0.39 20.67
CA HIS A 169 -0.79 -0.57 19.74
C HIS A 169 -1.69 0.08 18.68
N GLU A 170 -2.40 1.16 19.02
CA GLU A 170 -3.23 1.91 18.07
C GLU A 170 -2.39 2.69 17.05
N ILE A 171 -1.20 3.15 17.47
CA ILE A 171 -0.32 4.02 16.69
C ILE A 171 0.66 3.22 15.84
N LEU A 172 1.28 2.19 16.43
CA LEU A 172 2.32 1.37 15.79
C LEU A 172 1.75 0.11 15.14
N GLY A 173 0.48 -0.19 15.37
CA GLY A 173 -0.15 -1.41 14.90
C GLY A 173 0.45 -2.67 15.52
N THR A 174 0.20 -3.79 14.86
CA THR A 174 0.72 -5.09 15.27
C THR A 174 2.03 -5.37 14.55
N VAL A 175 3.03 -5.90 15.27
CA VAL A 175 4.26 -6.38 14.65
C VAL A 175 4.05 -7.81 14.15
N ILE A 176 4.09 -8.00 12.84
CA ILE A 176 3.99 -9.30 12.18
C ILE A 176 5.29 -9.55 11.43
N ASP A 177 6.00 -10.63 11.79
CA ASP A 177 7.28 -10.99 11.18
C ASP A 177 8.32 -9.83 11.19
N GLY A 178 8.32 -9.01 12.24
CA GLY A 178 9.21 -7.84 12.35
C GLY A 178 8.80 -6.63 11.52
N VAL A 179 7.61 -6.64 10.93
CA VAL A 179 7.03 -5.53 10.16
C VAL A 179 5.83 -4.96 10.92
N HIS A 180 5.76 -3.64 11.02
CA HIS A 180 4.59 -2.97 11.59
C HIS A 180 3.42 -2.96 10.61
N VAL A 181 2.29 -3.51 11.03
CA VAL A 181 1.05 -3.61 10.25
C VAL A 181 -0.07 -2.88 10.97
N LEU A 182 -0.62 -1.87 10.30
CA LEU A 182 -1.78 -1.09 10.73
C LEU A 182 -3.02 -1.63 10.01
N ASP A 183 -4.10 -1.92 10.73
CA ASP A 183 -5.39 -2.22 10.07
C ASP A 183 -5.91 -0.93 9.42
N ALA A 184 -6.44 -1.03 8.19
CA ALA A 184 -7.14 0.09 7.56
C ALA A 184 -8.50 0.37 8.22
N ARG A 185 -9.07 -0.56 9.00
CA ARG A 185 -10.30 -0.37 9.75
C ARG A 185 -10.02 0.39 11.06
N PHE A 186 -11.01 1.16 11.50
CA PHE A 186 -11.06 1.72 12.84
C PHE A 186 -11.64 0.70 13.81
#